data_AF-A0A522RAF2-F1
#
_entry.id   AF-A0A522RAF2-F1
#
_cell.length_a   1.000
_cell.length_b   1.000
_cell.length_c   1.000
_cell.angle_alpha   90.00
_cell.angle_beta   90.00
_cell.angle_gamma   90.00
#
_symmetry.space_group_name_H-M   'P 1'
#
loop_
_entity.id
_entity.type
_entity.pdbx_description
1 polymer ?
#
loop_
_entity_poly.entity_id
_entity_poly.type
_entity_poly.pdbx_seq_one_letter_code
_entity_poly.pdbx_strand_id
1 'polypeptide(L)'
;MAKTRDEYLRVAQMLSGLTFSIPVSLMTLAKIEEIEAAAVNDPVLASLVKELHDKLKAVTRPEDYERMAQCYEAYSEIAFYRAATGRGVPLSRTPGTGKQNQKRPDFVHQRHGGDLYFEIKALEIADSLFRHKELAERALDNAADLAERAKKPGIHFSEPLEISGALPAASTVERIDQTIAKIMNNVKPGQIYWGPTVLVVDLGRFAGIYQGASGLLPVFFHDGPPAQSCVSGELWQIAFGNPGERVFELPEFDGKSNLAGHQTREGILRAHPGLVAIAFMVPRLSAEPEIFTIWNKRYDQTRLTNAPALNEHQLYEVLDDVSDGVNDTTNEDGWAHTVHPARP
;
A
#
# COMPACT_ATOMS: atom_id res chain seq x y z
N MET A 1 8.30 8.01 28.38
CA MET A 1 7.75 7.69 27.05
C MET A 1 7.13 6.31 27.13
N ALA A 2 5.92 6.15 26.59
CA ALA A 2 5.33 4.83 26.41
C ALA A 2 6.26 4.05 25.45
N LYS A 3 6.65 2.84 25.82
CA LYS A 3 7.58 2.03 25.03
C LYS A 3 6.78 1.20 24.03
N THR A 4 6.34 1.81 22.94
CA THR A 4 5.74 1.16 21.75
C THR A 4 6.55 -0.06 21.33
N ARG A 5 7.89 0.03 21.42
CA ARG A 5 8.80 -1.11 21.25
C ARG A 5 8.43 -2.32 22.12
N ASP A 6 8.17 -2.11 23.40
CA ASP A 6 7.87 -3.18 24.35
C ASP A 6 6.51 -3.84 24.01
N GLU A 7 5.51 -3.04 23.62
CA GLU A 7 4.21 -3.54 23.16
C GLU A 7 4.32 -4.29 21.83
N TYR A 8 5.12 -3.79 20.89
CA TYR A 8 5.41 -4.49 19.64
C TYR A 8 6.07 -5.85 19.92
N LEU A 9 7.09 -5.89 20.77
CA LEU A 9 7.77 -7.14 21.16
C LEU A 9 6.81 -8.12 21.82
N ARG A 10 5.92 -7.65 22.71
CA ARG A 10 4.89 -8.48 23.34
C ARG A 10 3.97 -9.11 22.28
N VAL A 11 3.47 -8.32 21.33
CA VAL A 11 2.60 -8.82 20.26
C VAL A 11 3.36 -9.78 19.34
N ALA A 12 4.59 -9.46 18.93
CA ALA A 12 5.41 -10.33 18.09
C ALA A 12 5.72 -11.67 18.78
N GLN A 13 6.06 -11.66 20.07
CA GLN A 13 6.27 -12.87 20.87
C GLN A 13 5.00 -13.69 21.03
N MET A 14 3.86 -13.04 21.22
CA MET A 14 2.55 -13.71 21.31
C MET A 14 2.21 -14.46 20.04
N LEU A 15 2.67 -14.00 18.87
CA LEU A 15 2.44 -14.68 17.58
C LEU A 15 3.50 -15.76 17.29
N SER A 16 4.74 -15.54 17.77
CA SER A 16 5.87 -16.42 17.53
C SER A 16 5.56 -17.88 17.93
N GLY A 17 5.68 -18.79 16.97
CA GLY A 17 5.46 -20.22 17.18
C GLY A 17 3.99 -20.67 17.19
N LEU A 18 3.04 -19.73 17.07
CA LEU A 18 1.60 -20.04 16.98
C LEU A 18 1.03 -19.73 15.60
N THR A 19 1.31 -18.54 15.07
CA THR A 19 0.75 -18.06 13.81
C THR A 19 1.61 -16.96 13.18
N PHE A 20 1.37 -16.64 11.92
CA PHE A 20 2.04 -15.55 11.20
C PHE A 20 1.03 -14.45 10.86
N SER A 21 1.37 -13.20 11.20
CA SER A 21 0.57 -12.03 10.85
C SER A 21 1.39 -11.14 9.92
N ILE A 22 0.98 -11.05 8.65
CA ILE A 22 1.57 -10.11 7.68
C ILE A 22 1.59 -8.68 8.24
N PRO A 23 0.47 -8.12 8.76
CA PRO A 23 0.44 -6.80 9.38
C PRO A 23 1.55 -6.57 10.40
N VAL A 24 1.81 -7.55 11.27
CA VAL A 24 2.85 -7.43 12.30
C VAL A 24 4.26 -7.64 11.72
N SER A 25 4.43 -8.58 10.79
CA SER A 25 5.73 -8.87 10.19
C SER A 25 6.32 -7.72 9.35
N LEU A 26 5.46 -6.87 8.78
CA LEU A 26 5.88 -5.69 8.02
C LEU A 26 6.37 -4.56 8.93
N MET A 27 5.97 -4.58 10.21
CA MET A 27 6.50 -3.68 11.23
C MET A 27 7.76 -4.30 11.83
N THR A 28 8.96 -3.86 11.45
CA THR A 28 10.20 -4.42 12.01
C THR A 28 10.58 -3.74 13.31
N LEU A 29 11.23 -4.46 14.24
CA LEU A 29 11.71 -3.89 15.51
C LEU A 29 12.60 -2.67 15.29
N ALA A 30 13.55 -2.77 14.34
CA ALA A 30 14.46 -1.69 14.00
C ALA A 30 13.70 -0.42 13.60
N LYS A 31 12.67 -0.57 12.75
CA LYS A 31 11.84 0.57 12.33
C LYS A 31 11.03 1.16 13.48
N ILE A 32 10.48 0.34 14.38
CA ILE A 32 9.79 0.85 15.57
C ILE A 32 10.74 1.66 16.46
N GLU A 33 11.97 1.18 16.67
CA GLU A 33 12.99 1.90 17.46
C GLU A 33 13.39 3.23 16.80
N GLU A 34 13.59 3.24 15.48
CA GLU A 34 13.88 4.46 14.71
C GLU A 34 12.73 5.48 14.79
N ILE A 35 11.49 5.01 14.67
CA ILE A 35 10.27 5.82 14.78
C ILE A 35 10.16 6.45 16.17
N GLU A 36 10.35 5.67 17.24
CA GLU A 36 10.30 6.17 18.61
C GLU A 36 11.39 7.21 18.89
N ALA A 37 12.60 6.98 18.37
CA ALA A 37 13.70 7.93 18.51
C ALA A 37 13.41 9.26 17.78
N ALA A 38 12.88 9.19 16.56
CA ALA A 38 12.51 10.38 15.78
C ALA A 38 11.35 11.16 16.43
N ALA A 39 10.41 10.47 17.05
CA ALA A 39 9.25 11.07 17.71
C ALA A 39 9.60 12.02 18.87
N VAL A 40 10.80 11.92 19.45
CA VAL A 40 11.25 12.78 20.56
C VAL A 40 11.19 14.27 20.18
N ASN A 41 11.50 14.59 18.92
CA ASN A 41 11.62 15.97 18.43
C ASN A 41 10.53 16.36 17.42
N ASP A 42 9.57 15.47 17.16
CA ASP A 42 8.50 15.67 16.19
C ASP A 42 7.13 15.42 16.86
N PRO A 43 6.37 16.48 17.19
CA PRO A 43 5.07 16.36 17.84
C PRO A 43 4.02 15.60 17.02
N VAL A 44 4.07 15.69 15.69
CA VAL A 44 3.13 14.97 14.81
C VAL A 44 3.44 13.49 14.87
N LEU A 45 4.71 13.13 14.68
CA LEU A 45 5.16 11.74 14.79
C LEU A 45 4.91 11.18 16.19
N ALA A 46 5.13 11.95 17.26
CA ALA A 46 4.82 11.54 18.63
C ALA A 46 3.33 11.20 18.83
N SER A 47 2.43 11.97 18.21
CA SER A 47 1.00 11.67 18.23
C SER A 47 0.69 10.35 17.51
N LEU A 48 1.29 10.11 16.34
CA LEU A 48 1.08 8.89 15.57
C LEU A 48 1.65 7.65 16.29
N VAL A 49 2.85 7.77 16.88
CA VAL A 49 3.47 6.71 17.68
C VAL A 49 2.60 6.35 18.88
N LYS A 50 2.00 7.34 19.53
CA LYS A 50 1.05 7.09 20.62
C LYS A 50 -0.18 6.31 20.13
N GLU A 51 -0.71 6.63 18.96
CA GLU A 51 -1.83 5.88 18.37
C GLU A 51 -1.45 4.43 18.06
N LEU A 52 -0.26 4.22 17.46
CA LEU A 52 0.26 2.87 17.22
C LEU A 52 0.42 2.09 18.54
N HIS A 53 1.00 2.71 19.57
CA HIS A 53 1.10 2.12 20.91
C HIS A 53 -0.25 1.71 21.47
N ASP A 54 -1.24 2.60 21.42
CA ASP A 54 -2.58 2.33 21.98
C ASP A 54 -3.28 1.19 21.24
N LYS A 55 -3.06 1.08 19.91
CA LYS A 55 -3.57 -0.05 19.11
C LYS A 55 -2.84 -1.36 19.40
N LEU A 56 -1.51 -1.35 19.53
CA LEU A 56 -0.73 -2.53 19.91
C LEU A 56 -1.14 -3.06 21.30
N LYS A 57 -1.33 -2.15 22.25
CA LYS A 57 -1.82 -2.47 23.60
C LYS A 57 -3.20 -3.12 23.59
N ALA A 58 -4.06 -2.76 22.64
CA ALA A 58 -5.39 -3.35 22.48
C ALA A 58 -5.37 -4.78 21.91
N VAL A 59 -4.23 -5.26 21.38
CA VAL A 59 -4.05 -6.65 20.96
C VAL A 59 -3.77 -7.50 22.20
N THR A 60 -4.73 -8.35 22.57
CA THR A 60 -4.65 -9.15 23.80
C THR A 60 -4.45 -10.64 23.54
N ARG A 61 -4.79 -11.12 22.35
CA ARG A 61 -4.73 -12.54 21.97
C ARG A 61 -4.26 -12.73 20.52
N PRO A 62 -3.71 -13.91 20.17
CA PRO A 62 -3.29 -14.23 18.80
C PRO A 62 -4.40 -14.14 17.76
N GLU A 63 -5.67 -14.29 18.15
CA GLU A 63 -6.81 -14.26 17.22
C GLU A 63 -7.41 -12.85 17.03
N ASP A 64 -6.83 -11.82 17.66
CA ASP A 64 -7.30 -10.44 17.56
C ASP A 64 -6.87 -9.79 16.22
N TYR A 65 -7.13 -10.46 15.09
CA TYR A 65 -6.69 -10.06 13.74
C TYR A 65 -7.17 -8.67 13.33
N GLU A 66 -8.40 -8.29 13.69
CA GLU A 66 -8.93 -6.94 13.44
C GLU A 66 -8.09 -5.86 14.16
N ARG A 67 -7.62 -6.16 15.37
CA ARG A 67 -6.75 -5.22 16.11
C ARG A 67 -5.36 -5.15 15.50
N MET A 68 -4.82 -6.27 15.02
CA MET A 68 -3.53 -6.28 14.31
C MET A 68 -3.59 -5.52 12.98
N ALA A 69 -4.69 -5.64 12.25
CA ALA A 69 -4.98 -4.82 11.08
C ALA A 69 -4.99 -3.32 11.42
N GLN A 70 -5.70 -2.93 12.48
CA GLN A 70 -5.72 -1.55 12.95
C GLN A 70 -4.32 -1.05 13.35
N CYS A 71 -3.47 -1.90 13.93
CA CYS A 71 -2.07 -1.56 14.23
C CYS A 71 -1.31 -1.22 12.94
N TYR A 72 -1.47 -2.04 11.89
CA TYR A 72 -0.80 -1.78 10.61
C TYR A 72 -1.34 -0.53 9.91
N GLU A 73 -2.63 -0.21 10.03
CA GLU A 73 -3.16 1.07 9.54
C GLU A 73 -2.44 2.26 10.19
N ALA A 74 -2.28 2.25 11.52
CA ALA A 74 -1.56 3.32 12.22
C ALA A 74 -0.07 3.36 11.85
N TYR A 75 0.54 2.20 11.64
CA TYR A 75 1.91 2.10 11.17
C TYR A 75 2.08 2.64 9.74
N SER A 76 1.13 2.38 8.85
CA SER A 76 1.11 2.87 7.47
C SER A 76 1.08 4.40 7.41
N GLU A 77 0.27 5.05 8.27
CA GLU A 77 0.27 6.51 8.43
C GLU A 77 1.66 7.03 8.86
N ILE A 78 2.32 6.36 9.81
CA ILE A 78 3.68 6.72 10.25
C ILE A 78 4.70 6.55 9.12
N ALA A 79 4.62 5.43 8.39
CA ALA A 79 5.53 5.12 7.30
C ALA A 79 5.42 6.18 6.20
N PHE A 80 4.21 6.51 5.77
CA PHE A 80 3.99 7.58 4.79
C PHE A 80 4.45 8.94 5.32
N TYR A 81 4.12 9.28 6.57
CA TYR A 81 4.54 10.55 7.16
C TYR A 81 6.07 10.73 7.13
N ARG A 82 6.83 9.73 7.58
CA ARG A 82 8.31 9.76 7.54
C ARG A 82 8.84 9.80 6.12
N ALA A 83 8.25 9.01 5.23
CA ALA A 83 8.62 8.95 3.82
C ALA A 83 8.44 10.32 3.12
N ALA A 84 7.32 11.02 3.34
CA ALA A 84 7.05 12.32 2.74
C ALA A 84 7.91 13.43 3.35
N THR A 85 7.98 13.50 4.68
CA THR A 85 8.79 14.51 5.37
C THR A 85 10.29 14.36 5.09
N GLY A 86 10.78 13.12 5.01
CA GLY A 86 12.16 12.81 4.63
C GLY A 86 12.51 13.22 3.19
N ARG A 87 11.51 13.30 2.31
CA ARG A 87 11.65 13.82 0.93
C ARG A 87 11.36 15.33 0.82
N GLY A 88 11.29 16.05 1.93
CA GLY A 88 11.12 17.51 1.91
C GLY A 88 9.67 17.98 1.78
N VAL A 89 8.68 17.09 1.90
CA VAL A 89 7.25 17.44 1.94
C VAL A 89 6.77 17.45 3.39
N PRO A 90 6.84 18.59 4.11
CA PRO A 90 6.38 18.68 5.50
C PRO A 90 4.87 18.46 5.59
N LEU A 91 4.45 17.56 6.48
CA LEU A 91 3.05 17.22 6.70
C LEU A 91 2.59 17.68 8.08
N SER A 92 1.32 18.07 8.16
CA SER A 92 0.59 18.26 9.42
C SER A 92 -0.64 17.37 9.42
N ARG A 93 -1.11 16.93 10.60
CA ARG A 93 -2.41 16.26 10.67
C ARG A 93 -3.53 17.24 10.43
N THR A 94 -4.55 16.81 9.72
CA THR A 94 -5.71 17.67 9.49
C THR A 94 -6.49 17.84 10.81
N PRO A 95 -6.88 19.08 11.18
CA PRO A 95 -7.57 19.30 12.45
C PRO A 95 -8.92 18.57 12.53
N GLY A 96 -9.04 17.69 13.52
CA GLY A 96 -10.31 17.30 14.16
C GLY A 96 -11.25 16.39 13.37
N THR A 97 -11.21 15.10 13.68
CA THR A 97 -12.38 14.20 13.68
C THR A 97 -13.33 14.47 14.87
N GLY A 98 -12.99 15.39 15.79
CA GLY A 98 -13.57 15.45 17.13
C GLY A 98 -14.62 16.52 17.45
N LYS A 99 -14.98 17.46 16.55
CA LYS A 99 -15.97 18.52 16.91
C LYS A 99 -17.10 18.78 15.91
N GLN A 100 -17.02 18.29 14.67
CA GLN A 100 -18.05 18.57 13.66
C GLN A 100 -18.47 17.38 12.79
N ASN A 101 -18.09 16.14 13.12
CA ASN A 101 -18.41 14.95 12.31
C ASN A 101 -17.97 15.03 10.82
N GLN A 102 -17.10 15.99 10.48
CA GLN A 102 -16.59 16.15 9.13
C GLN A 102 -15.49 15.12 8.90
N LYS A 103 -15.69 14.25 7.91
CA LYS A 103 -14.65 13.35 7.41
C LYS A 103 -13.61 14.21 6.69
N ARG A 104 -12.34 14.06 7.04
CA ARG A 104 -11.22 14.83 6.47
C ARG A 104 -10.07 13.89 6.10
N PRO A 105 -9.20 14.30 5.15
CA PRO A 105 -7.92 13.67 4.90
C PRO A 105 -7.06 13.54 6.15
N ASP A 106 -6.19 12.53 6.21
CA ASP A 106 -5.31 12.28 7.36
C ASP A 106 -4.24 13.38 7.52
N PHE A 107 -3.63 13.81 6.41
CA PHE A 107 -2.60 14.85 6.42
C PHE A 107 -2.89 15.99 5.45
N VAL A 108 -2.23 17.11 5.73
CA VAL A 108 -2.17 18.30 4.89
C VAL A 108 -0.73 18.77 4.74
N HIS A 109 -0.34 19.06 3.51
CA HIS A 109 0.84 19.84 3.16
C HIS A 109 0.40 21.28 2.85
N GLN A 110 0.81 22.23 3.68
CA GLN A 110 0.45 23.63 3.52
C GLN A 110 1.49 24.34 2.65
N ARG A 111 1.05 24.98 1.56
CA ARG A 111 1.91 25.77 0.67
C ARG A 111 1.31 27.14 0.39
N HIS A 112 2.17 28.06 -0.06
CA HIS A 112 1.70 29.34 -0.58
C HIS A 112 0.86 29.11 -1.84
N GLY A 113 -0.42 29.47 -1.77
CA GLY A 113 -1.38 29.25 -2.85
C GLY A 113 -2.34 28.08 -2.61
N GLY A 114 -2.22 27.33 -1.52
CA GLY A 114 -3.24 26.36 -1.13
C GLY A 114 -2.69 25.14 -0.40
N ASP A 115 -3.62 24.39 0.18
CA ASP A 115 -3.33 23.13 0.85
C ASP A 115 -3.41 21.97 -0.16
N LEU A 116 -2.51 21.00 -0.04
CA LEU A 116 -2.63 19.68 -0.66
C LEU A 116 -2.85 18.65 0.45
N TYR A 117 -3.83 17.75 0.25
CA TYR A 117 -4.21 16.78 1.27
C TYR A 117 -3.76 15.36 0.89
N PHE A 118 -3.55 14.51 1.89
CA PHE A 118 -3.21 13.10 1.73
C PHE A 118 -4.14 12.24 2.60
N GLU A 119 -4.77 11.25 1.98
CA GLU A 119 -5.61 10.25 2.66
C GLU A 119 -4.97 8.87 2.51
N ILE A 120 -4.64 8.23 3.63
CA ILE A 120 -3.90 6.97 3.65
C ILE A 120 -4.89 5.82 3.81
N LYS A 121 -4.77 4.82 2.94
CA LYS A 121 -5.52 3.57 3.00
C LYS A 121 -4.56 2.38 3.01
N ALA A 122 -4.41 1.77 4.18
CA ALA A 122 -3.83 0.45 4.29
C ALA A 122 -4.85 -0.61 3.93
N LEU A 123 -4.74 -1.19 2.74
CA LEU A 123 -5.73 -2.16 2.26
C LEU A 123 -5.59 -3.50 3.00
N GLU A 124 -6.72 -4.14 3.30
CA GLU A 124 -6.80 -5.48 3.92
C GLU A 124 -7.08 -6.56 2.88
N ILE A 125 -6.44 -7.72 3.02
CA ILE A 125 -6.80 -8.94 2.28
C ILE A 125 -8.20 -9.39 2.74
N ALA A 126 -9.19 -9.43 1.84
CA ALA A 126 -10.61 -9.66 2.17
C ALA A 126 -10.89 -10.91 2.99
N ASP A 127 -10.19 -11.98 2.63
CA ASP A 127 -10.45 -13.31 3.17
C ASP A 127 -9.57 -13.61 4.38
N SER A 128 -8.75 -12.65 4.83
CA SER A 128 -7.74 -12.88 5.87
C SER A 128 -8.36 -13.41 7.15
N LEU A 129 -9.49 -12.88 7.63
CA LEU A 129 -10.11 -13.35 8.87
C LEU A 129 -10.57 -14.82 8.82
N PHE A 130 -11.16 -15.25 7.71
CA PHE A 130 -11.60 -16.64 7.53
C PHE A 130 -10.42 -17.57 7.23
N ARG A 131 -9.48 -17.13 6.39
CA ARG A 131 -8.27 -17.89 6.04
C ARG A 131 -7.27 -17.97 7.16
N HIS A 132 -7.16 -16.97 8.03
CA HIS A 132 -6.23 -16.98 9.16
C HIS A 132 -6.59 -18.09 10.14
N LYS A 133 -7.89 -18.34 10.36
CA LYS A 133 -8.32 -19.47 11.20
C LYS A 133 -7.98 -20.82 10.55
N GLU A 134 -8.34 -21.00 9.28
CA GLU A 134 -8.04 -22.24 8.53
C GLU A 134 -6.53 -22.47 8.40
N LEU A 135 -5.75 -21.41 8.12
CA LEU A 135 -4.30 -21.46 8.03
C LEU A 135 -3.65 -21.69 9.39
N ALA A 136 -4.19 -21.14 10.48
CA ALA A 136 -3.71 -21.42 11.83
C ALA A 136 -3.99 -22.87 12.23
N GLU A 137 -5.17 -23.41 11.89
CA GLU A 137 -5.48 -24.84 12.07
C GLU A 137 -4.51 -25.71 11.27
N ARG A 138 -4.29 -25.41 9.98
CA ARG A 138 -3.31 -26.11 9.14
C ARG A 138 -1.88 -25.95 9.66
N ALA A 139 -1.52 -24.79 10.23
CA ALA A 139 -0.20 -24.55 10.81
C ALA A 139 0.05 -25.39 12.06
N LEU A 140 -0.97 -25.52 12.92
CA LEU A 140 -0.93 -26.38 14.09
C LEU A 140 -0.80 -27.85 13.68
N ASP A 141 -1.57 -28.30 12.68
CA ASP A 141 -1.49 -29.66 12.15
C ASP A 141 -0.10 -29.94 11.55
N ASN A 142 0.44 -29.02 10.74
CA ASN A 142 1.78 -29.11 10.18
C ASN A 142 2.87 -29.14 11.27
N ALA A 143 2.72 -28.33 12.33
CA ALA A 143 3.66 -28.30 13.44
C ALA A 143 3.62 -29.61 14.26
N ALA A 144 2.42 -30.16 14.49
CA ALA A 144 2.26 -31.44 15.17
C ALA A 144 2.87 -32.60 14.36
N ASP A 145 2.62 -32.64 13.03
CA ASP A 145 3.21 -33.63 12.12
C ASP A 145 4.75 -33.49 12.04
N LEU A 146 5.28 -32.27 11.96
CA LEU A 146 6.73 -32.03 12.02
C LEU A 146 7.33 -32.51 13.35
N ALA A 147 6.67 -32.25 14.48
CA ALA A 147 7.13 -32.70 15.79
C ALA A 147 7.13 -34.23 15.92
N GLU A 148 6.14 -34.90 15.32
CA GLU A 148 6.11 -36.37 15.19
C GLU A 148 7.25 -36.90 14.33
N ARG A 149 7.49 -36.30 13.16
CA ARG A 149 8.56 -36.71 12.22
C ARG A 149 9.96 -36.45 12.77
N ALA A 150 10.15 -35.36 13.51
CA ALA A 150 11.42 -35.01 14.15
C ALA A 150 11.90 -36.03 15.19
N LYS A 151 11.02 -36.91 15.69
CA LYS A 151 11.40 -38.05 16.54
C LYS A 151 12.22 -39.11 15.79
N LYS A 152 12.29 -39.04 14.45
CA LYS A 152 13.05 -39.95 13.59
C LYS A 152 14.25 -39.22 12.96
N PRO A 153 15.42 -39.88 12.82
CA PRO A 153 16.58 -39.29 12.15
C PRO A 153 16.25 -38.86 10.71
N GLY A 154 16.60 -37.63 10.33
CA GLY A 154 16.39 -37.10 8.98
C GLY A 154 16.19 -35.57 8.97
N ILE A 155 16.19 -34.99 7.77
CA ILE A 155 15.75 -33.61 7.54
C ILE A 155 14.30 -33.68 7.07
N HIS A 156 13.39 -33.04 7.79
CA HIS A 156 11.97 -33.04 7.49
C HIS A 156 11.55 -31.63 7.08
N PHE A 157 10.85 -31.52 5.97
CA PHE A 157 10.27 -30.27 5.48
C PHE A 157 8.74 -30.37 5.57
N SER A 158 8.09 -29.25 5.87
CA SER A 158 6.64 -29.10 5.68
C SER A 158 6.38 -28.20 4.48
N GLU A 159 5.17 -28.28 3.93
CA GLU A 159 4.73 -27.34 2.91
C GLU A 159 4.62 -25.94 3.53
N PRO A 160 5.21 -24.90 2.90
CA PRO A 160 5.03 -23.54 3.35
C PRO A 160 3.56 -23.15 3.24
N LEU A 161 2.98 -22.67 4.34
CA LEU A 161 1.65 -22.07 4.32
C LEU A 161 1.78 -20.63 3.84
N GLU A 162 1.31 -20.37 2.62
CA GLU A 162 1.35 -19.04 2.02
C GLU A 162 0.11 -18.23 2.40
N ILE A 163 0.31 -17.07 3.03
CA ILE A 163 -0.72 -16.03 3.14
C ILE A 163 -0.49 -15.08 1.96
N SER A 164 -1.14 -15.35 0.83
CA SER A 164 -1.12 -14.45 -0.33
C SER A 164 -2.33 -13.51 -0.28
N GLY A 165 -2.12 -12.24 -0.66
CA GLY A 165 -3.16 -11.22 -0.77
C GLY A 165 -4.12 -11.42 -1.96
N ALA A 166 -3.67 -12.13 -2.98
CA ALA A 166 -4.52 -12.66 -4.04
C ALA A 166 -4.75 -14.16 -3.84
N LEU A 167 -5.76 -14.74 -4.49
CA LEU A 167 -5.84 -16.20 -4.59
C LEU A 167 -4.54 -16.74 -5.22
N PRO A 168 -3.94 -17.83 -4.72
CA PRO A 168 -2.88 -18.52 -5.45
C PRO A 168 -3.33 -18.76 -6.90
N ALA A 169 -2.51 -18.37 -7.88
CA ALA A 169 -2.80 -18.39 -9.32
C ALA A 169 -3.82 -17.35 -9.86
N ALA A 170 -4.11 -16.27 -9.12
CA ALA A 170 -4.90 -15.16 -9.67
C ALA A 170 -4.20 -14.52 -10.88
N SER A 171 -4.94 -14.42 -11.99
CA SER A 171 -4.50 -13.71 -13.20
C SER A 171 -4.25 -12.23 -12.93
N THR A 172 -3.49 -11.58 -13.82
CA THR A 172 -3.19 -10.14 -13.69
C THR A 172 -4.47 -9.29 -13.68
N VAL A 173 -5.46 -9.65 -14.50
CA VAL A 173 -6.78 -8.99 -14.52
C VAL A 173 -7.48 -9.11 -13.16
N GLU A 174 -7.51 -10.32 -12.58
CA GLU A 174 -8.15 -10.55 -11.28
C GLU A 174 -7.47 -9.76 -10.18
N ARG A 175 -6.13 -9.65 -10.18
CA ARG A 175 -5.39 -8.84 -9.20
C ARG A 175 -5.73 -7.35 -9.31
N ILE A 176 -5.75 -6.81 -10.52
CA ILE A 176 -6.14 -5.41 -10.79
C ILE A 176 -7.57 -5.17 -10.29
N ASP A 177 -8.53 -6.02 -10.70
CA ASP A 177 -9.94 -5.85 -10.36
C ASP A 177 -10.19 -6.00 -8.85
N GLN A 178 -9.55 -6.97 -8.19
CA GLN A 178 -9.63 -7.14 -6.74
C GLN A 178 -9.08 -5.91 -6.01
N THR A 179 -7.98 -5.35 -6.49
CA THR A 179 -7.35 -4.16 -5.90
C THR A 179 -8.21 -2.93 -6.08
N ILE A 180 -8.76 -2.70 -7.27
CA ILE A 180 -9.74 -1.64 -7.52
C ILE A 180 -10.93 -1.78 -6.57
N ALA A 181 -11.52 -2.98 -6.49
CA ALA A 181 -12.66 -3.24 -5.61
C ALA A 181 -12.33 -2.91 -4.14
N LYS A 182 -11.11 -3.24 -3.71
CA LYS A 182 -10.64 -3.01 -2.34
C LYS A 182 -10.44 -1.55 -2.02
N ILE A 183 -9.83 -0.80 -2.94
CA ILE A 183 -9.67 0.64 -2.78
C ILE A 183 -11.06 1.29 -2.73
N MET A 184 -11.94 1.00 -3.68
CA MET A 184 -13.30 1.55 -3.75
C MET A 184 -14.11 1.33 -2.47
N ASN A 185 -13.98 0.15 -1.85
CA ASN A 185 -14.68 -0.16 -0.59
C ASN A 185 -14.15 0.62 0.62
N ASN A 186 -12.90 1.08 0.58
CA ASN A 186 -12.25 1.80 1.68
C ASN A 186 -12.28 3.33 1.51
N VAL A 187 -12.45 3.81 0.28
CA VAL A 187 -12.54 5.24 -0.03
C VAL A 187 -13.90 5.79 0.41
N LYS A 188 -13.86 6.86 1.22
CA LYS A 188 -15.07 7.58 1.67
C LYS A 188 -15.11 8.95 0.99
N PRO A 189 -16.16 9.31 0.22
CA PRO A 189 -16.19 10.56 -0.54
C PRO A 189 -15.89 11.82 0.27
N GLY A 190 -16.37 11.89 1.53
CA GLY A 190 -16.11 13.04 2.39
C GLY A 190 -14.63 13.27 2.73
N GLN A 191 -13.80 12.23 2.68
CA GLN A 191 -12.36 12.35 2.90
C GLN A 191 -11.68 12.86 1.63
N ILE A 192 -11.95 12.23 0.49
CA ILE A 192 -11.24 12.49 -0.77
C ILE A 192 -11.69 13.73 -1.54
N TYR A 193 -12.85 14.30 -1.20
CA TYR A 193 -13.39 15.49 -1.84
C TYR A 193 -13.41 16.73 -0.93
N TRP A 194 -12.70 16.67 0.21
CA TRP A 194 -12.56 17.84 1.08
C TRP A 194 -11.79 18.97 0.39
N GLY A 195 -10.72 18.64 -0.31
CA GLY A 195 -9.90 19.53 -1.12
C GLY A 195 -9.04 18.72 -2.10
N PRO A 196 -8.06 19.33 -2.78
CA PRO A 196 -7.14 18.60 -3.64
C PRO A 196 -6.46 17.48 -2.83
N THR A 197 -6.78 16.23 -3.13
CA THR A 197 -6.37 15.09 -2.30
C THR A 197 -5.64 14.06 -3.13
N VAL A 198 -4.49 13.62 -2.62
CA VAL A 198 -3.76 12.42 -3.07
C VAL A 198 -4.24 11.24 -2.23
N LEU A 199 -4.77 10.21 -2.88
CA LEU A 199 -5.08 8.95 -2.22
C LEU A 199 -3.81 8.12 -2.11
N VAL A 200 -3.31 7.89 -0.90
CA VAL A 200 -2.14 7.05 -0.65
C VAL A 200 -2.63 5.64 -0.34
N VAL A 201 -2.23 4.67 -1.14
CA VAL A 201 -2.63 3.27 -1.00
C VAL A 201 -1.42 2.44 -0.62
N ASP A 202 -1.42 1.89 0.59
CA ASP A 202 -0.38 0.98 1.05
C ASP A 202 -0.67 -0.44 0.53
N LEU A 203 0.27 -0.93 -0.28
CA LEU A 203 0.22 -2.24 -0.94
C LEU A 203 0.94 -3.34 -0.14
N GLY A 204 1.42 -3.06 1.08
CA GLY A 204 2.22 -4.01 1.86
C GLY A 204 1.54 -5.33 2.15
N ARG A 205 0.21 -5.31 2.27
CA ARG A 205 -0.60 -6.51 2.49
C ARG A 205 -1.07 -7.16 1.18
N PHE A 206 -0.70 -6.62 0.02
CA PHE A 206 -1.05 -7.14 -1.30
C PHE A 206 0.20 -7.76 -1.95
N ALA A 207 0.31 -9.08 -1.85
CA ALA A 207 1.34 -9.81 -2.59
C ALA A 207 1.05 -9.74 -4.10
N GLY A 208 2.07 -9.38 -4.90
CA GLY A 208 2.05 -9.60 -6.35
C GLY A 208 1.75 -8.40 -7.26
N ILE A 209 1.57 -7.19 -6.73
CA ILE A 209 1.44 -5.97 -7.53
C ILE A 209 2.74 -5.18 -7.41
N TYR A 210 3.77 -5.60 -8.14
CA TYR A 210 5.01 -4.83 -8.17
C TYR A 210 5.79 -5.00 -9.47
N GLN A 211 5.66 -3.99 -10.35
CA GLN A 211 6.46 -3.83 -11.56
C GLN A 211 7.42 -2.62 -11.43
N GLY A 212 7.64 -2.14 -10.20
CA GLY A 212 8.36 -0.89 -9.94
C GLY A 212 7.78 0.29 -10.72
N ALA A 213 8.64 1.22 -11.14
CA ALA A 213 8.27 2.39 -11.93
C ALA A 213 7.57 2.03 -13.26
N SER A 214 7.91 0.89 -13.87
CA SER A 214 7.24 0.43 -15.11
C SER A 214 5.74 0.19 -14.92
N GLY A 215 5.31 -0.10 -13.68
CA GLY A 215 3.89 -0.24 -13.33
C GLY A 215 3.08 1.06 -13.53
N LEU A 216 3.75 2.22 -13.58
CA LEU A 216 3.13 3.52 -13.84
C LEU A 216 2.76 3.74 -15.31
N LEU A 217 3.24 2.90 -16.23
CA LEU A 217 3.00 3.03 -17.67
C LEU A 217 1.74 2.26 -18.09
N PRO A 218 0.94 2.76 -19.06
CA PRO A 218 -0.20 1.98 -19.57
C PRO A 218 0.24 0.61 -20.09
N VAL A 219 1.34 0.60 -20.84
CA VAL A 219 2.05 -0.57 -21.38
C VAL A 219 3.54 -0.25 -21.44
N PHE A 220 4.39 -1.21 -21.12
CA PHE A 220 5.85 -1.12 -21.24
C PHE A 220 6.43 -2.39 -21.87
N PHE A 221 7.65 -2.31 -22.40
CA PHE A 221 8.36 -3.48 -22.91
C PHE A 221 9.22 -4.08 -21.80
N HIS A 222 8.97 -5.34 -21.46
CA HIS A 222 9.81 -6.13 -20.57
C HIS A 222 10.88 -6.84 -21.40
N ASP A 223 12.15 -6.56 -21.14
CA ASP A 223 13.29 -7.03 -21.94
C ASP A 223 14.09 -8.17 -21.28
N GLY A 224 13.52 -8.83 -20.26
CA GLY A 224 14.14 -9.91 -19.50
C GLY A 224 13.45 -11.27 -19.62
N PRO A 225 14.01 -12.33 -18.99
CA PRO A 225 13.35 -13.62 -18.89
C PRO A 225 12.00 -13.51 -18.14
N PRO A 226 11.06 -14.46 -18.35
CA PRO A 226 11.17 -15.63 -19.22
C PRO A 226 10.98 -15.33 -20.71
N ALA A 227 10.50 -14.13 -21.08
CA ALA A 227 10.31 -13.74 -22.47
C ALA A 227 10.22 -12.21 -22.62
N GLN A 228 10.73 -11.71 -23.75
CA GLN A 228 10.59 -10.30 -24.11
C GLN A 228 9.18 -10.03 -24.62
N SER A 229 8.46 -9.10 -24.00
CA SER A 229 7.05 -8.84 -24.34
C SER A 229 6.57 -7.48 -23.88
N CYS A 230 5.51 -6.99 -24.52
CA CYS A 230 4.76 -5.85 -23.99
C CYS A 230 3.90 -6.31 -22.81
N VAL A 231 3.95 -5.59 -21.70
CA VAL A 231 3.24 -5.88 -20.46
C VAL A 231 2.47 -4.63 -20.04
N SER A 232 1.26 -4.78 -19.51
CA SER A 232 0.48 -3.68 -18.96
C SER A 232 1.02 -3.29 -17.58
N GLY A 233 1.13 -1.99 -17.31
CA GLY A 233 1.46 -1.50 -15.97
C GLY A 233 0.28 -1.63 -15.03
N GLU A 234 0.39 -2.49 -14.01
CA GLU A 234 -0.73 -2.79 -13.12
C GLU A 234 -1.21 -1.55 -12.34
N LEU A 235 -0.29 -0.68 -11.91
CA LEU A 235 -0.65 0.55 -11.18
C LEU A 235 -1.42 1.52 -12.08
N TRP A 236 -1.01 1.64 -13.34
CA TRP A 236 -1.73 2.44 -14.34
C TRP A 236 -3.13 1.90 -14.58
N GLN A 237 -3.29 0.59 -14.73
CA GLN A 237 -4.60 -0.04 -14.93
C GLN A 237 -5.52 0.13 -13.70
N ILE A 238 -4.97 0.06 -12.49
CA ILE A 238 -5.71 0.35 -11.24
C ILE A 238 -6.18 1.81 -11.22
N ALA A 239 -5.36 2.75 -11.69
CA ALA A 239 -5.68 4.18 -11.65
C ALA A 239 -6.63 4.62 -12.79
N PHE A 240 -6.35 4.22 -14.03
CA PHE A 240 -6.97 4.73 -15.26
C PHE A 240 -7.48 3.64 -16.22
N GLY A 241 -7.43 2.36 -15.87
CA GLY A 241 -7.97 1.31 -16.74
C GLY A 241 -9.48 1.45 -16.93
N ASN A 242 -9.97 1.03 -18.10
CA ASN A 242 -11.40 0.98 -18.41
C ASN A 242 -11.90 -0.48 -18.48
N PRO A 243 -13.18 -0.73 -18.13
CA PRO A 243 -13.81 -2.01 -18.43
C PRO A 243 -13.71 -2.34 -19.93
N GLY A 244 -13.27 -3.54 -20.24
CA GLY A 244 -13.07 -4.03 -21.61
C GLY A 244 -11.68 -3.75 -22.19
N GLU A 245 -10.79 -3.03 -21.50
CA GLU A 245 -9.41 -2.86 -21.96
C GLU A 245 -8.61 -4.16 -21.83
N ARG A 246 -7.73 -4.40 -22.80
CA ARG A 246 -6.85 -5.57 -22.81
C ARG A 246 -5.73 -5.37 -21.80
N VAL A 247 -5.53 -6.39 -20.96
CA VAL A 247 -4.41 -6.44 -20.02
C VAL A 247 -3.41 -7.47 -20.52
N PHE A 248 -2.15 -7.06 -20.62
CA PHE A 248 -1.05 -7.91 -21.01
C PHE A 248 -0.20 -8.28 -19.79
N GLU A 249 0.15 -9.55 -19.65
CA GLU A 249 1.02 -10.05 -18.59
C GLU A 249 2.27 -10.70 -19.17
N LEU A 250 3.28 -10.92 -18.32
CA LEU A 250 4.50 -11.59 -18.77
C LEU A 250 4.18 -13.03 -19.18
N PRO A 251 4.43 -13.44 -20.44
CA PRO A 251 4.11 -14.79 -20.87
C PRO A 251 5.07 -15.78 -20.21
N GLU A 252 4.58 -16.96 -19.85
CA GLU A 252 5.37 -18.00 -19.17
C GLU A 252 6.59 -18.48 -19.98
N PHE A 253 6.51 -18.43 -21.31
CA PHE A 253 7.58 -18.83 -22.23
C PHE A 253 7.43 -18.13 -23.58
N ASP A 254 8.52 -18.07 -24.34
CA ASP A 254 8.56 -17.44 -25.65
C ASP A 254 7.59 -18.10 -26.64
N GLY A 255 6.84 -17.29 -27.38
CA GLY A 255 5.77 -17.73 -28.28
C GLY A 255 4.40 -18.00 -27.62
N LYS A 256 4.28 -17.97 -26.29
CA LYS A 256 2.95 -17.97 -25.62
C LYS A 256 2.30 -16.60 -25.76
N SER A 257 0.97 -16.57 -25.89
CA SER A 257 0.22 -15.31 -25.81
C SER A 257 0.43 -14.65 -24.45
N ASN A 258 0.63 -13.34 -24.46
CA ASN A 258 0.75 -12.48 -23.28
C ASN A 258 -0.59 -11.80 -22.91
N LEU A 259 -1.70 -12.13 -23.58
CA LEU A 259 -3.01 -11.57 -23.26
C LEU A 259 -3.56 -12.24 -21.99
N ALA A 260 -3.55 -11.51 -20.87
CA ALA A 260 -4.11 -11.98 -19.60
C ALA A 260 -5.65 -11.99 -19.62
N GLY A 261 -6.25 -11.05 -20.36
CA GLY A 261 -7.70 -10.93 -20.48
C GLY A 261 -8.15 -9.48 -20.69
N HIS A 262 -9.36 -9.18 -20.23
CA HIS A 262 -9.92 -7.83 -20.27
C HIS A 262 -10.28 -7.36 -18.87
N GLN A 263 -9.88 -6.14 -18.52
CA GLN A 263 -10.23 -5.51 -17.25
C GLN A 263 -11.75 -5.40 -17.12
N THR A 264 -12.31 -5.65 -15.94
CA THR A 264 -13.77 -5.60 -15.73
C THR A 264 -14.22 -4.38 -14.94
N ARG A 265 -13.30 -3.72 -14.22
CA ARG A 265 -13.61 -2.55 -13.38
C ARG A 265 -13.03 -1.26 -13.90
N GLU A 266 -13.72 -0.17 -13.59
CA GLU A 266 -13.22 1.18 -13.85
C GLU A 266 -12.12 1.54 -12.85
N GLY A 267 -11.03 2.14 -13.34
CA GLY A 267 -9.91 2.61 -12.52
C GLY A 267 -10.30 3.70 -11.52
N ILE A 268 -9.54 3.82 -10.44
CA ILE A 268 -9.88 4.65 -9.28
C ILE A 268 -10.01 6.13 -9.64
N LEU A 269 -9.10 6.68 -10.43
CA LEU A 269 -9.12 8.11 -10.78
C LEU A 269 -10.23 8.44 -11.80
N ARG A 270 -10.76 7.44 -12.50
CA ARG A 270 -11.97 7.59 -13.33
C ARG A 270 -13.24 7.56 -12.49
N ALA A 271 -13.35 6.59 -11.57
CA ALA A 271 -14.47 6.46 -10.66
C ALA A 271 -14.56 7.64 -9.66
N HIS A 272 -13.41 8.23 -9.33
CA HIS A 272 -13.28 9.38 -8.43
C HIS A 272 -12.57 10.55 -9.12
N PRO A 273 -13.24 11.24 -10.07
CA PRO A 273 -12.59 12.25 -10.91
C PRO A 273 -12.10 13.47 -10.12
N GLY A 274 -12.59 13.71 -8.89
CA GLY A 274 -12.09 14.79 -8.02
C GLY A 274 -10.75 14.51 -7.34
N LEU A 275 -10.24 13.27 -7.38
CA LEU A 275 -8.91 12.95 -6.86
C LEU A 275 -7.82 13.56 -7.74
N VAL A 276 -6.84 14.21 -7.10
CA VAL A 276 -5.68 14.78 -7.79
C VAL A 276 -4.75 13.66 -8.25
N ALA A 277 -4.46 12.70 -7.38
CA ALA A 277 -3.55 11.60 -7.70
C ALA A 277 -3.86 10.38 -6.83
N ILE A 278 -3.30 9.24 -7.24
CA ILE A 278 -3.16 8.06 -6.40
C ILE A 278 -1.67 7.74 -6.26
N ALA A 279 -1.21 7.56 -5.03
CA ALA A 279 0.16 7.21 -4.70
C ALA A 279 0.19 5.80 -4.10
N PHE A 280 0.89 4.88 -4.75
CA PHE A 280 1.02 3.50 -4.30
C PHE A 280 2.28 3.36 -3.46
N MET A 281 2.11 3.10 -2.16
CA MET A 281 3.19 2.91 -1.22
C MET A 281 3.53 1.43 -1.10
N VAL A 282 4.78 1.09 -1.42
CA VAL A 282 5.31 -0.29 -1.37
C VAL A 282 6.31 -0.37 -0.23
N PRO A 283 5.98 -1.05 0.88
CA PRO A 283 6.87 -1.13 2.02
C PRO A 283 8.10 -1.99 1.71
N ARG A 284 9.26 -1.51 2.16
CA ARG A 284 10.52 -2.26 2.17
C ARG A 284 10.82 -2.70 3.60
N LEU A 285 11.25 -3.94 3.82
CA LEU A 285 11.52 -4.42 5.20
C LEU A 285 12.68 -3.67 5.87
N SER A 286 13.72 -3.35 5.10
CA SER A 286 14.98 -2.76 5.58
C SER A 286 15.25 -1.35 5.07
N ALA A 287 14.29 -0.71 4.41
CA ALA A 287 14.43 0.64 3.86
C ALA A 287 13.13 1.42 3.99
N GLU A 288 13.18 2.72 3.66
CA GLU A 288 11.97 3.54 3.48
C GLU A 288 11.08 2.94 2.37
N PRO A 289 9.76 3.13 2.44
CA PRO A 289 8.87 2.64 1.39
C PRO A 289 9.13 3.38 0.08
N GLU A 290 8.95 2.66 -1.03
CA GLU A 290 8.87 3.30 -2.34
C GLU A 290 7.45 3.83 -2.56
N ILE A 291 7.34 4.95 -3.26
CA ILE A 291 6.07 5.63 -3.54
C ILE A 291 6.00 5.87 -5.05
N PHE A 292 4.98 5.30 -5.69
CA PHE A 292 4.76 5.45 -7.14
C PHE A 292 3.43 6.17 -7.36
N THR A 293 3.47 7.32 -8.03
CA THR A 293 2.31 8.22 -8.11
C THR A 293 1.77 8.34 -9.52
N ILE A 294 0.45 8.27 -9.65
CA ILE A 294 -0.27 8.53 -10.89
C ILE A 294 -1.14 9.78 -10.72
N TRP A 295 -0.81 10.81 -11.51
CA TRP A 295 -1.44 12.12 -11.48
C TRP A 295 -2.63 12.21 -12.44
N ASN A 296 -3.78 12.63 -11.91
CA ASN A 296 -4.94 13.05 -12.67
C ASN A 296 -4.82 14.54 -13.06
N LYS A 297 -4.10 14.83 -14.16
CA LYS A 297 -3.95 16.21 -14.67
C LYS A 297 -5.28 16.94 -14.89
N ARG A 298 -6.36 16.19 -15.14
CA ARG A 298 -7.71 16.72 -15.46
C ARG A 298 -8.73 16.45 -14.36
N TYR A 299 -8.30 16.42 -13.10
CA TYR A 299 -9.22 16.18 -12.00
C TYR A 299 -10.34 17.23 -11.93
N ASP A 300 -11.55 16.77 -11.61
CA ASP A 300 -12.77 17.55 -11.56
C ASP A 300 -12.84 18.36 -10.26
N GLN A 301 -12.31 19.58 -10.31
CA GLN A 301 -12.31 20.52 -9.19
C GLN A 301 -13.73 20.87 -8.70
N THR A 302 -14.76 20.71 -9.54
CA THR A 302 -16.15 21.02 -9.15
C THR A 302 -16.71 20.03 -8.12
N ARG A 303 -16.03 18.89 -7.93
CA ARG A 303 -16.34 17.91 -6.88
C ARG A 303 -15.81 18.30 -5.51
N LEU A 304 -14.88 19.24 -5.44
CA LEU A 304 -14.17 19.58 -4.21
C LEU A 304 -14.99 20.55 -3.35
N THR A 305 -15.01 20.28 -2.05
CA THR A 305 -15.62 21.17 -1.06
C THR A 305 -14.79 22.45 -0.90
N ASN A 306 -13.46 22.32 -0.92
CA ASN A 306 -12.51 23.42 -0.92
C ASN A 306 -11.63 23.32 -2.17
N ALA A 307 -12.01 24.06 -3.21
CA ALA A 307 -11.25 24.07 -4.45
C ALA A 307 -9.83 24.63 -4.23
N PRO A 308 -8.81 24.08 -4.92
CA PRO A 308 -7.44 24.52 -4.78
C PRO A 308 -7.23 25.91 -5.37
N ALA A 309 -6.26 26.63 -4.84
CA ALA A 309 -5.60 27.73 -5.54
C ALA A 309 -4.18 27.33 -6.05
N LEU A 310 -3.79 26.06 -5.87
CA LEU A 310 -2.55 25.49 -6.41
C LEU A 310 -2.66 25.32 -7.92
N ASN A 311 -1.64 25.75 -8.65
CA ASN A 311 -1.54 25.49 -10.08
C ASN A 311 -0.93 24.10 -10.37
N GLU A 312 -1.01 23.66 -11.63
CA GLU A 312 -0.51 22.35 -12.06
C GLU A 312 0.99 22.13 -11.75
N HIS A 313 1.82 23.15 -11.91
CA HIS A 313 3.25 23.05 -11.62
C HIS A 313 3.52 22.83 -10.12
N GLN A 314 2.83 23.57 -9.26
CA GLN A 314 2.93 23.41 -7.81
C GLN A 314 2.43 22.04 -7.34
N LEU A 315 1.39 21.50 -7.99
CA LEU A 315 0.92 20.14 -7.72
C LEU A 315 1.98 19.12 -8.14
N TYR A 316 2.49 19.23 -9.36
CA TYR A 316 3.52 18.34 -9.88
C TYR A 316 4.77 18.31 -9.01
N GLU A 317 5.30 19.47 -8.59
CA GLU A 317 6.46 19.54 -7.69
C GLU A 317 6.25 18.69 -6.42
N VAL A 318 5.10 18.79 -5.77
CA VAL A 318 4.84 18.02 -4.55
C VAL A 318 4.66 16.53 -4.84
N LEU A 319 4.05 16.18 -5.98
CA LEU A 319 3.91 14.78 -6.40
C LEU A 319 5.26 14.16 -6.75
N ASP A 320 6.14 14.91 -7.41
CA ASP A 320 7.51 14.50 -7.74
C ASP A 320 8.34 14.35 -6.46
N ASP A 321 8.35 15.37 -5.59
CA ASP A 321 9.09 15.36 -4.33
C ASP A 321 8.69 14.15 -3.45
N VAL A 322 7.40 13.82 -3.34
CA VAL A 322 6.95 12.71 -2.46
C VAL A 322 7.21 11.32 -3.05
N SER A 323 7.51 11.20 -4.35
CA SER A 323 7.47 9.93 -5.08
C SER A 323 8.85 9.51 -5.59
N ASP A 324 9.04 8.21 -5.78
CA ASP A 324 10.20 7.65 -6.48
C ASP A 324 9.93 7.49 -7.99
N GLY A 325 8.71 7.79 -8.43
CA GLY A 325 8.32 7.95 -9.82
C GLY A 325 6.91 8.52 -9.95
N VAL A 326 6.72 9.40 -10.94
CA VAL A 326 5.43 10.02 -11.25
C VAL A 326 5.08 9.76 -12.71
N ASN A 327 3.82 9.45 -12.98
CA ASN A 327 3.26 9.50 -14.32
C ASN A 327 1.87 10.15 -14.28
N ASP A 328 1.27 10.39 -15.43
CA ASP A 328 -0.03 11.06 -15.53
C ASP A 328 -1.00 10.41 -16.51
N THR A 329 -2.22 10.96 -16.58
CA THR A 329 -3.28 10.58 -17.53
C THR A 329 -2.86 10.57 -18.99
N THR A 330 -1.85 11.36 -19.35
CA THR A 330 -1.39 11.61 -20.71
C THR A 330 -0.13 10.80 -21.05
N ASN A 331 0.43 10.08 -20.06
CA ASN A 331 1.69 9.37 -20.14
C ASN A 331 2.87 10.27 -20.58
N GLU A 332 2.85 11.55 -20.17
CA GLU A 332 3.86 12.53 -20.59
C GLU A 332 5.21 12.31 -19.88
N ASP A 333 5.18 11.87 -18.62
CA ASP A 333 6.38 11.64 -17.80
C ASP A 333 6.94 10.21 -17.92
N GLY A 334 6.12 9.28 -18.42
CA GLY A 334 6.44 7.86 -18.53
C GLY A 334 7.66 7.51 -19.41
N TRP A 335 8.16 8.45 -20.21
CA TRP A 335 9.37 8.27 -21.03
C TRP A 335 10.66 8.80 -20.37
N ALA A 336 10.55 9.71 -19.39
CA ALA A 336 11.73 10.29 -18.73
C ALA A 336 12.38 9.31 -17.71
N HIS A 337 11.59 8.41 -17.15
CA HIS A 337 12.10 7.31 -16.32
C HIS A 337 12.54 6.17 -17.24
N THR A 338 13.79 6.24 -17.70
CA THR A 338 14.43 5.11 -18.40
C THR A 338 14.27 3.89 -17.50
N VAL A 339 13.61 2.84 -18.00
CA VAL A 339 13.55 1.54 -17.35
C VAL A 339 14.99 1.04 -17.26
N HIS A 340 15.65 1.35 -16.14
CA HIS A 340 16.88 0.71 -15.80
C HIS A 340 16.48 -0.69 -15.35
N PRO A 341 17.01 -1.77 -15.95
CA PRO A 341 16.92 -3.06 -15.32
C PRO A 341 17.39 -2.86 -13.88
N ALA A 342 16.56 -3.28 -12.91
CA ALA A 342 17.04 -3.43 -11.55
C ALA A 342 18.37 -4.18 -11.66
N ARG A 343 19.46 -3.50 -11.23
CA ARG A 343 20.85 -3.90 -11.51
C ARG A 343 21.07 -5.41 -11.29
N PRO A 344 22.04 -6.01 -12.03
CA PRO A 344 22.25 -7.46 -12.11
C PRO A 344 22.36 -8.19 -10.76
#